data_AF-I3D502-F1
#
_entry.id   AF-I3D502-F1
#
_cell.length_a   1.000
_cell.length_b   1.000
_cell.length_c   1.000
_cell.angle_alpha   90.00
_cell.angle_beta   90.00
_cell.angle_gamma   90.00
#
_symmetry.space_group_name_H-M   'P 1'
#
loop_
_entity.id
_entity.type
_entity.pdbx_description
1 polymer ?
#
loop_
_entity_poly.entity_id
_entity_poly.type
_entity_poly.pdbx_seq_one_letter_code
_entity_poly.pdbx_strand_id
1 'polypeptide(L)'
;MNEIFGFDLPDKSKELTDKEYVDLVNRIRGNFLSYVSVLDTTLTMIISDLFLRDKNDFSLWVKTVFDEDRTASFGTKIVWLARIMKNHSVFKNEINESDRIKIQQKLNEIREIRNDFAHNFAHNKKINKENVKNRIIQLYDFEDGITTSKNFRMDEIMSLINNPWIVTELEKIQILTKKIREKQ
;
A
#
# COMPACT_ATOMS: atom_id res chain seq x y z
N MET A 1 -9.85 1.60 11.64
CA MET A 1 -8.58 0.91 11.93
C MET A 1 -7.56 1.97 12.31
N ASN A 2 -7.20 2.08 13.59
CA ASN A 2 -6.11 2.96 14.06
C ASN A 2 -4.90 2.10 14.45
N GLU A 3 -4.38 1.32 13.51
CA GLU A 3 -3.06 0.71 13.69
C GLU A 3 -1.99 1.76 13.35
N ILE A 4 -1.19 2.11 14.35
CA ILE A 4 -0.09 3.07 14.20
C ILE A 4 1.10 2.31 13.62
N PHE A 5 1.24 2.34 12.30
CA PHE A 5 2.39 1.74 11.62
C PHE A 5 3.63 2.63 11.68
N GLY A 6 3.46 3.94 11.82
CA GLY A 6 4.60 4.85 11.85
C GLY A 6 5.26 4.98 13.22
N PHE A 7 6.37 5.70 13.23
CA PHE A 7 7.15 6.05 14.40
C PHE A 7 7.93 7.33 14.12
N ASP A 8 8.37 8.02 15.17
CA ASP A 8 9.20 9.21 15.00
C ASP A 8 10.59 8.84 14.51
N LEU A 9 11.01 9.43 13.39
CA LEU A 9 12.37 9.26 12.90
C LEU A 9 13.36 9.89 13.88
N PRO A 10 14.56 9.30 14.07
CA PRO A 10 15.63 9.96 14.80
C PRO A 10 15.91 11.34 14.19
N ASP A 11 16.19 12.32 15.04
CA ASP A 11 16.52 13.68 14.60
C ASP A 11 17.60 13.66 13.51
N LYS A 12 17.47 14.55 12.52
CA LYS A 12 18.46 14.72 11.44
C LYS A 12 19.80 15.17 12.00
N SER A 13 19.82 15.83 13.16
CA SER A 13 21.05 16.20 13.88
C SER A 13 21.86 15.00 14.38
N LYS A 14 21.23 13.83 14.57
CA LYS A 14 21.91 12.60 15.00
C LYS A 14 22.67 11.97 13.83
N GLU A 15 23.99 11.87 13.93
CA GLU A 15 24.76 11.01 13.03
C GLU A 15 24.42 9.54 13.30
N LEU A 16 24.06 8.79 12.26
CA LEU A 16 23.81 7.35 12.38
C LEU A 16 25.05 6.60 11.95
N THR A 17 25.37 5.55 12.70
CA THR A 17 26.27 4.50 12.21
C THR A 17 25.63 3.74 11.05
N ASP A 18 26.46 3.10 10.23
CA ASP A 18 26.02 2.20 9.15
C ASP A 18 25.01 1.16 9.64
N LYS A 19 25.24 0.59 10.83
CA LYS A 19 24.34 -0.38 11.47
C LYS A 19 22.99 0.26 11.82
N GLU A 20 22.99 1.40 12.51
CA GLU A 20 21.75 2.08 12.88
C GLU A 20 20.94 2.53 11.65
N TYR A 21 21.62 2.96 10.58
CA TYR A 21 20.98 3.27 9.31
C TYR A 21 20.30 2.04 8.70
N VAL A 22 21.00 0.90 8.63
CA VAL A 22 20.41 -0.36 8.10
C VAL A 22 19.23 -0.83 8.95
N ASP A 23 19.35 -0.77 10.28
CA ASP A 23 18.26 -1.12 11.20
C ASP A 23 17.04 -0.20 11.00
N LEU A 24 17.28 1.09 10.80
CA LEU A 24 16.23 2.06 10.50
C LEU A 24 15.55 1.79 9.15
N VAL A 25 16.32 1.53 8.09
CA VAL A 25 15.79 1.15 6.77
C VAL A 25 14.92 -0.11 6.88
N ASN A 26 15.40 -1.13 7.57
CA ASN A 26 14.67 -2.40 7.75
C ASN A 26 13.38 -2.20 8.54
N ARG A 27 13.39 -1.35 9.57
CA ARG A 27 12.21 -1.01 10.34
C ARG A 27 11.17 -0.26 9.48
N ILE A 28 11.60 0.77 8.74
CA ILE A 28 10.72 1.51 7.81
C ILE A 28 10.11 0.56 6.79
N ARG A 29 10.93 -0.30 6.18
CA ARG A 29 10.45 -1.31 5.22
C ARG A 29 9.42 -2.25 5.85
N GLY A 30 9.70 -2.81 7.03
CA GLY A 30 8.79 -3.72 7.73
C GLY A 30 7.44 -3.06 8.05
N ASN A 31 7.48 -1.83 8.54
CA ASN A 31 6.28 -1.06 8.85
C ASN A 31 5.49 -0.68 7.59
N PHE A 32 6.19 -0.30 6.52
CA PHE A 32 5.56 -0.01 5.22
C PHE A 32 4.88 -1.25 4.64
N LEU A 33 5.54 -2.42 4.66
CA LEU A 33 4.95 -3.66 4.18
C LEU A 33 3.73 -4.10 5.00
N SER A 34 3.77 -3.89 6.32
CA SER A 34 2.63 -4.15 7.21
C SER A 34 1.46 -3.23 6.89
N TYR A 35 1.71 -1.94 6.70
CA TYR A 35 0.73 -0.96 6.25
C TYR A 35 0.08 -1.36 4.91
N VAL A 36 0.89 -1.77 3.92
CA VAL A 36 0.37 -2.24 2.63
C VAL A 36 -0.47 -3.51 2.77
N SER A 37 -0.10 -4.43 3.67
CA SER A 37 -0.89 -5.64 3.94
C SER A 37 -2.29 -5.32 4.47
N VAL A 38 -2.42 -4.30 5.32
CA VAL A 38 -3.73 -3.83 5.80
C VAL A 38 -4.56 -3.18 4.70
N LEU A 39 -3.94 -2.37 3.83
CA LEU A 39 -4.63 -1.82 2.67
C LEU A 39 -5.10 -2.93 1.72
N ASP A 40 -4.26 -3.91 1.43
CA ASP A 40 -4.57 -5.04 0.57
C ASP A 40 -5.73 -5.90 1.12
N THR A 41 -5.73 -6.14 2.43
CA THR A 41 -6.83 -6.82 3.13
C THR A 41 -8.11 -6.00 3.03
N THR A 42 -8.03 -4.67 3.21
CA THR A 42 -9.18 -3.77 3.10
C THR A 42 -9.79 -3.78 1.71
N LEU A 43 -8.97 -3.72 0.66
CA LEU A 43 -9.43 -3.86 -0.72
C LEU A 43 -10.11 -5.21 -0.96
N THR A 44 -9.51 -6.29 -0.44
CA THR A 44 -10.07 -7.64 -0.54
C THR A 44 -11.47 -7.69 0.08
N MET A 45 -11.65 -7.16 1.29
CA MET A 45 -12.97 -7.09 1.94
C MET A 45 -13.99 -6.31 1.11
N ILE A 46 -13.62 -5.11 0.62
CA ILE A 46 -14.50 -4.27 -0.21
C ILE A 46 -14.96 -5.02 -1.46
N ILE A 47 -14.03 -5.64 -2.17
CA ILE A 47 -14.33 -6.38 -3.41
C ILE A 47 -15.20 -7.61 -3.09
N SER A 48 -14.87 -8.34 -2.03
CA SER A 48 -15.63 -9.51 -1.59
C SER A 48 -17.07 -9.16 -1.29
N ASP A 49 -17.29 -8.15 -0.46
CA ASP A 49 -18.63 -7.74 -0.02
C ASP A 49 -19.50 -7.24 -1.18
N LEU A 50 -18.91 -6.76 -2.29
CA LEU A 50 -19.65 -6.33 -3.47
C LEU A 50 -20.08 -7.47 -4.39
N PHE A 51 -19.24 -8.51 -4.53
CA PHE A 51 -19.50 -9.60 -5.47
C PHE A 51 -20.13 -10.83 -4.81
N LEU A 52 -20.02 -10.98 -3.49
CA LEU A 52 -20.53 -12.15 -2.78
C LEU A 52 -21.86 -11.86 -2.10
N ARG A 53 -22.93 -12.39 -2.72
CA ARG A 53 -24.30 -12.33 -2.21
C ARG A 53 -24.55 -13.38 -1.13
N ASP A 54 -24.14 -14.64 -1.36
CA ASP A 54 -24.21 -15.69 -0.35
C ASP A 54 -22.91 -15.73 0.48
N LYS A 55 -23.05 -15.70 1.81
CA LYS A 55 -21.93 -15.87 2.74
C LYS A 55 -21.31 -17.27 2.65
N ASN A 56 -22.09 -18.27 2.23
CA ASN A 56 -21.61 -19.65 2.06
C ASN A 56 -20.61 -19.77 0.90
N ASP A 57 -20.72 -18.91 -0.12
CA ASP A 57 -19.79 -18.89 -1.27
C ASP A 57 -18.49 -18.15 -0.97
N PHE A 58 -18.38 -17.48 0.18
CA PHE A 58 -17.20 -16.69 0.52
C PHE A 58 -15.93 -17.54 0.60
N SER A 59 -15.98 -18.71 1.23
CA SER A 59 -14.80 -19.58 1.28
C SER A 59 -14.39 -20.08 -0.10
N LEU A 60 -15.35 -20.37 -0.99
CA LEU A 60 -15.06 -20.81 -2.35
C LEU A 60 -14.45 -19.68 -3.17
N TRP A 61 -15.04 -18.48 -3.12
CA TRP A 61 -14.57 -17.33 -3.86
C TRP A 61 -13.22 -16.82 -3.38
N VAL A 62 -12.96 -16.80 -2.07
CA VAL A 62 -11.62 -16.50 -1.53
C VAL A 62 -10.61 -17.51 -2.06
N LYS A 63 -10.93 -18.81 -2.03
CA LYS A 63 -10.06 -19.86 -2.58
C LYS A 63 -9.95 -19.87 -4.11
N THR A 64 -10.85 -19.19 -4.84
CA THR A 64 -10.84 -19.22 -6.32
C THR A 64 -10.25 -17.94 -6.91
N VAL A 65 -10.47 -16.81 -6.26
CA VAL A 65 -10.08 -15.47 -6.73
C VAL A 65 -8.87 -14.94 -5.95
N PHE A 66 -8.64 -15.43 -4.72
CA PHE A 66 -7.53 -15.04 -3.84
C PHE A 66 -6.70 -16.25 -3.39
N ASP A 67 -6.69 -17.34 -4.17
CA ASP A 67 -5.94 -18.57 -3.84
C ASP A 67 -4.44 -18.31 -3.65
N GLU A 68 -3.80 -19.15 -2.82
CA GLU A 68 -2.40 -18.99 -2.40
C GLU A 68 -1.40 -19.04 -3.57
N ASP A 69 -1.75 -19.74 -4.66
CA ASP A 69 -0.92 -19.85 -5.86
C ASP A 69 -1.14 -18.71 -6.89
N ARG A 70 -2.24 -17.95 -6.79
CA ARG A 70 -2.63 -16.87 -7.74
C ARG A 70 -3.48 -15.78 -7.07
N THR A 71 -3.03 -15.26 -5.94
CA THR A 71 -3.72 -14.15 -5.28
C THR A 71 -3.90 -12.99 -6.26
N ALA A 72 -5.12 -12.46 -6.42
CA ALA A 72 -5.32 -11.22 -7.15
C ALA A 72 -4.38 -10.16 -6.57
N SER A 73 -3.42 -9.71 -7.37
CA SER A 73 -2.37 -8.81 -6.89
C SER A 73 -2.97 -7.53 -6.30
N PHE A 74 -2.25 -6.88 -5.40
CA PHE A 74 -2.64 -5.55 -4.90
C PHE A 74 -2.97 -4.59 -6.05
N GLY A 75 -2.20 -4.63 -7.15
CA GLY A 75 -2.47 -3.87 -8.37
C GLY A 75 -3.79 -4.22 -9.06
N THR A 76 -4.11 -5.51 -9.14
CA THR A 76 -5.38 -5.98 -9.70
C THR A 76 -6.57 -5.45 -8.89
N LYS A 77 -6.47 -5.51 -7.55
CA LYS A 77 -7.50 -5.00 -6.64
C LYS A 77 -7.71 -3.49 -6.78
N ILE A 78 -6.63 -2.72 -6.97
CA ILE A 78 -6.71 -1.27 -7.25
C ILE A 78 -7.51 -0.99 -8.53
N VAL A 79 -7.23 -1.74 -9.60
CA VAL A 79 -7.95 -1.60 -10.89
C VAL A 79 -9.43 -1.94 -10.71
N TRP A 80 -9.75 -3.01 -9.99
CA TRP A 80 -11.14 -3.38 -9.72
C TRP A 80 -11.87 -2.32 -8.91
N LEU A 81 -11.26 -1.82 -7.82
CA LEU A 81 -11.84 -0.74 -7.02
C LEU A 81 -12.12 0.50 -7.88
N ALA A 82 -11.15 0.93 -8.70
CA ALA A 82 -11.34 2.08 -9.58
C ALA A 82 -12.50 1.87 -10.57
N ARG A 83 -12.62 0.67 -11.15
CA ARG A 83 -13.74 0.31 -12.05
C ARG A 83 -15.08 0.30 -11.31
N ILE A 84 -15.13 -0.20 -10.08
CA ILE A 84 -16.35 -0.20 -9.25
C ILE A 84 -16.78 1.24 -8.99
N MET A 85 -15.89 2.08 -8.46
CA MET A 85 -16.19 3.46 -8.13
C MET A 85 -16.59 4.29 -9.36
N LYS A 86 -16.03 3.97 -10.53
CA LYS A 86 -16.36 4.65 -11.80
C LYS A 86 -17.76 4.29 -12.32
N ASN A 87 -18.22 3.06 -12.14
CA ASN A 87 -19.41 2.54 -12.83
C ASN A 87 -20.64 2.39 -11.93
N HIS A 88 -20.47 2.12 -10.63
CA HIS A 88 -21.60 1.86 -9.74
C HIS A 88 -22.20 3.17 -9.20
N SER A 89 -23.51 3.35 -9.37
CA SER A 89 -24.24 4.61 -9.14
C SER A 89 -24.04 5.19 -7.72
N VAL A 90 -24.11 4.36 -6.70
CA VAL A 90 -23.90 4.79 -5.30
C VAL A 90 -22.53 5.45 -5.12
N PHE A 91 -21.44 4.81 -5.56
CA PHE A 91 -20.11 5.40 -5.43
C PHE A 91 -19.93 6.66 -6.27
N LYS A 92 -20.58 6.73 -7.44
CA LYS A 92 -20.54 7.94 -8.27
C LYS A 92 -21.15 9.15 -7.58
N ASN A 93 -22.20 8.92 -6.80
CA ASN A 93 -22.97 9.97 -6.11
C ASN A 93 -22.33 10.35 -4.77
N GLU A 94 -21.77 9.38 -4.05
CA GLU A 94 -21.25 9.58 -2.68
C GLU A 94 -19.78 10.00 -2.64
N ILE A 95 -19.00 9.68 -3.68
CA ILE A 95 -17.58 10.03 -3.77
C ILE A 95 -17.38 10.83 -5.04
N ASN A 96 -16.88 12.06 -4.96
CA ASN A 96 -16.69 12.90 -6.14
C ASN A 96 -15.59 12.33 -7.09
N GLU A 97 -15.54 12.81 -8.32
CA GLU A 97 -14.61 12.29 -9.32
C GLU A 97 -13.14 12.51 -8.98
N SER A 98 -12.79 13.70 -8.47
CA SER A 98 -11.43 14.02 -8.06
C SER A 98 -10.91 13.08 -6.97
N ASP A 99 -11.74 12.73 -6.00
CA ASP A 99 -11.37 11.84 -4.90
C ASP A 99 -11.22 10.40 -5.40
N ARG A 100 -12.10 9.92 -6.29
CA ARG A 100 -11.94 8.60 -6.93
C ARG A 100 -10.60 8.48 -7.67
N ILE A 101 -10.22 9.51 -8.43
CA ILE A 101 -8.94 9.56 -9.15
C ILE A 101 -7.78 9.59 -8.14
N LYS A 102 -7.86 10.43 -7.12
CA LYS A 102 -6.81 10.59 -6.10
C LYS A 102 -6.60 9.30 -5.27
N ILE A 103 -7.67 8.57 -4.95
CA ILE A 103 -7.61 7.26 -4.29
C ILE A 103 -6.82 6.27 -5.16
N GLN A 104 -7.15 6.17 -6.44
CA GLN A 104 -6.45 5.28 -7.38
C GLN A 104 -4.96 5.65 -7.50
N GLN A 105 -4.65 6.94 -7.66
CA GLN A 105 -3.28 7.45 -7.74
C GLN A 105 -2.47 7.10 -6.49
N LYS A 106 -3.03 7.34 -5.30
CA LYS A 106 -2.35 7.05 -4.03
C LYS A 106 -2.12 5.56 -3.80
N LEU A 107 -3.08 4.70 -4.15
CA LEU A 107 -2.87 3.26 -4.05
C LEU A 107 -1.79 2.76 -5.04
N ASN A 108 -1.70 3.34 -6.23
CA ASN A 108 -0.65 3.00 -7.19
C ASN A 108 0.74 3.46 -6.73
N GLU A 109 0.87 4.66 -6.18
CA GLU A 109 2.12 5.14 -5.56
C GLU A 109 2.61 4.17 -4.47
N ILE A 110 1.69 3.75 -3.59
CA ILE A 110 1.98 2.78 -2.53
C ILE A 110 2.40 1.42 -3.12
N ARG A 111 1.74 0.96 -4.18
CA ARG A 111 2.07 -0.29 -4.88
C ARG A 111 3.48 -0.25 -5.47
N GLU A 112 3.85 0.85 -6.12
CA GLU A 112 5.17 1.02 -6.73
C GLU A 112 6.28 0.90 -5.69
N ILE A 113 6.17 1.65 -4.59
CA ILE A 113 7.12 1.60 -3.47
C ILE A 113 7.20 0.19 -2.86
N ARG A 114 6.05 -0.49 -2.69
CA ARG A 114 6.00 -1.87 -2.18
C ARG A 114 6.77 -2.83 -3.08
N ASN A 115 6.59 -2.69 -4.39
CA ASN A 115 7.32 -3.50 -5.36
C ASN A 115 8.81 -3.21 -5.29
N ASP A 116 9.23 -1.94 -5.24
CA ASP A 116 10.65 -1.58 -5.11
C ASP A 116 11.26 -2.19 -3.84
N PHE A 117 10.57 -2.16 -2.70
CA PHE A 117 11.02 -2.79 -1.46
C PHE A 117 11.14 -4.32 -1.56
N ALA A 118 10.22 -4.98 -2.27
CA ALA A 118 10.21 -6.43 -2.42
C ALA A 118 11.38 -6.93 -3.28
N HIS A 119 11.68 -6.25 -4.40
CA HIS A 119 12.77 -6.62 -5.31
C HIS A 119 14.17 -6.34 -4.71
N ASN A 120 14.26 -5.44 -3.73
CA ASN A 120 15.52 -5.04 -3.10
C ASN A 120 15.86 -5.76 -1.79
N PHE A 121 15.17 -6.87 -1.48
CA PHE A 121 15.33 -7.56 -0.20
C PHE A 121 16.79 -7.95 0.12
N ALA A 122 17.59 -8.26 -0.91
CA ALA A 122 18.98 -8.71 -0.80
C ALA A 122 20.07 -7.63 -0.98
N HIS A 123 19.71 -6.39 -1.34
CA HIS A 123 20.66 -5.40 -1.89
C HIS A 123 21.27 -4.39 -0.91
N ASN A 124 21.04 -4.50 0.40
CA ASN A 124 21.63 -3.60 1.41
C ASN A 124 23.12 -3.88 1.73
N LYS A 125 23.92 -4.35 0.76
CA LYS A 125 25.33 -4.73 1.01
C LYS A 125 26.33 -3.57 0.87
N LYS A 126 25.97 -2.48 0.19
CA LYS A 126 26.84 -1.29 0.03
C LYS A 126 26.11 -0.07 0.58
N ILE A 127 26.60 0.45 1.71
CA ILE A 127 26.06 1.65 2.35
C ILE A 127 26.77 2.87 1.77
N ASN A 128 26.00 3.85 1.31
CA ASN A 128 26.51 5.13 0.84
C ASN A 128 26.39 6.17 1.97
N LYS A 129 27.50 6.84 2.32
CA LYS A 129 27.54 7.85 3.39
C LYS A 129 26.57 9.01 3.16
N GLU A 130 26.35 9.41 1.91
CA GLU A 130 25.36 10.45 1.59
C GLU A 130 23.92 9.99 1.89
N ASN A 131 23.62 8.70 1.70
CA ASN A 131 22.30 8.17 2.03
C ASN A 131 22.07 8.15 3.55
N VAL A 132 23.09 7.82 4.33
CA VAL A 132 23.05 7.84 5.80
C VAL A 132 22.80 9.27 6.30
N LYS A 133 23.57 10.23 5.79
CA LYS A 133 23.49 11.65 6.15
C LYS A 133 22.14 12.25 5.79
N ASN A 134 21.67 12.00 4.57
CA ASN A 134 20.45 12.61 4.03
C ASN A 134 19.17 11.81 4.34
N ARG A 135 19.27 10.70 5.07
CA ARG A 135 18.15 9.81 5.40
C ARG A 135 17.43 9.32 4.14
N ILE A 136 18.21 8.88 3.15
CA ILE A 136 17.72 8.37 1.87
C ILE A 136 17.78 6.85 1.89
N ILE A 137 16.70 6.20 1.49
CA ILE A 137 16.65 4.79 1.16
C ILE A 137 16.91 4.67 -0.34
N GLN A 138 18.04 4.08 -0.71
CA GLN A 138 18.36 3.77 -2.10
C GLN A 138 17.93 2.34 -2.42
N LEU A 139 17.03 2.21 -3.37
CA LEU A 139 16.56 0.95 -3.95
C LEU A 139 17.03 0.87 -5.41
N TYR A 140 17.09 -0.33 -5.96
CA TYR A 140 17.52 -0.59 -7.32
C TYR A 140 16.38 -1.20 -8.13
N ASP A 141 16.19 -0.69 -9.34
CA ASP A 141 15.30 -1.27 -10.32
C ASP A 141 16.13 -1.93 -11.41
N PHE A 142 15.73 -3.12 -11.84
CA PHE A 142 16.41 -3.88 -12.86
C PHE A 142 15.46 -4.11 -14.03
N GLU A 143 15.59 -3.27 -15.06
CA GLU A 143 14.80 -3.35 -16.28
C GLU A 143 15.74 -3.47 -17.48
N ASP A 144 15.45 -4.40 -18.39
CA ASP A 144 16.18 -4.61 -19.66
C ASP A 144 17.72 -4.71 -19.53
N GLY A 145 18.21 -5.29 -18.43
CA GLY A 145 19.65 -5.43 -18.18
C GLY A 145 20.32 -4.19 -17.59
N ILE A 146 19.57 -3.11 -17.34
CA ILE A 146 20.06 -1.86 -16.77
C ILE A 146 19.63 -1.78 -15.30
N THR A 147 20.60 -1.55 -14.42
CA THR A 147 20.33 -1.25 -13.00
C THR A 147 20.21 0.26 -12.82
N THR A 148 19.02 0.74 -12.48
CA THR A 148 18.79 2.14 -12.12
C THR A 148 18.55 2.27 -10.63
N SER A 149 19.01 3.37 -10.02
CA SER A 149 18.75 3.61 -8.59
C SER A 149 17.55 4.52 -8.40
N LYS A 150 16.64 4.14 -7.50
CA LYS A 150 15.56 4.97 -6.98
C LYS A 150 15.88 5.38 -5.55
N ASN A 151 15.71 6.66 -5.26
CA ASN A 151 16.00 7.24 -3.95
C ASN A 151 14.70 7.71 -3.31
N PHE A 152 14.43 7.23 -2.10
CA PHE A 152 13.25 7.61 -1.31
C PHE A 152 13.72 8.27 -0.04
N ARG A 153 13.16 9.43 0.33
CA ARG A 153 13.48 9.97 1.65
C ARG A 153 12.70 9.21 2.71
N MET A 154 13.36 8.91 3.83
CA MET A 154 12.70 8.20 4.94
C MET A 154 11.47 8.97 5.44
N ASP A 155 11.52 10.30 5.48
CA ASP A 155 10.40 11.14 5.91
C ASP A 155 9.21 11.10 4.95
N GLU A 156 9.44 10.94 3.65
CA GLU A 156 8.37 10.75 2.65
C GLU A 156 7.64 9.41 2.88
N ILE A 157 8.38 8.32 3.07
CA ILE A 157 7.79 7.00 3.37
C ILE A 157 7.02 7.05 4.68
N MET A 158 7.59 7.65 5.73
CA MET A 158 6.90 7.80 7.01
C MET A 158 5.67 8.69 6.91
N SER A 159 5.71 9.75 6.10
CA SER A 159 4.54 10.60 5.84
C SER A 159 3.43 9.82 5.12
N LEU A 160 3.78 8.94 4.19
CA LEU A 160 2.82 8.05 3.52
C LEU A 160 2.16 7.07 4.50
N ILE A 161 2.95 6.46 5.40
CA ILE A 161 2.46 5.54 6.43
C ILE A 161 1.56 6.26 7.45
N ASN A 162 1.96 7.46 7.86
CA ASN A 162 1.25 8.24 8.88
C ASN A 162 0.05 9.02 8.34
N ASN A 163 -0.13 9.08 7.02
CA ASN A 163 -1.23 9.83 6.44
C ASN A 163 -2.54 9.01 6.53
N PRO A 164 -3.51 9.43 7.37
CA PRO A 164 -4.74 8.67 7.57
C PRO A 164 -5.73 8.82 6.41
N TRP A 165 -5.44 9.70 5.43
CA TRP A 165 -6.41 10.06 4.39
C TRP A 165 -6.85 8.85 3.58
N ILE A 166 -5.91 8.06 3.05
CA ILE A 166 -6.29 6.90 2.22
C ILE A 166 -7.02 5.83 3.03
N VAL A 167 -6.66 5.63 4.30
CA VAL A 167 -7.35 4.71 5.20
C VAL A 167 -8.78 5.18 5.43
N THR A 168 -8.97 6.47 5.73
CA THR A 168 -10.30 7.09 5.90
C THR A 168 -11.17 6.94 4.66
N GLU A 169 -10.61 7.16 3.47
CA GLU A 169 -11.37 7.00 2.22
C GLU A 169 -11.75 5.54 1.95
N LEU A 170 -10.86 4.58 2.23
CA LEU A 170 -11.18 3.16 2.10
C LEU A 170 -12.23 2.72 3.13
N GLU A 171 -12.22 3.27 4.34
CA GLU A 171 -13.27 3.02 5.35
C GLU A 171 -14.63 3.52 4.87
N LYS A 172 -14.70 4.73 4.29
CA LYS A 172 -15.93 5.26 3.69
C LYS A 172 -16.44 4.32 2.59
N ILE A 173 -15.55 3.87 1.70
CA ILE A 173 -15.90 2.92 0.64
C ILE A 173 -16.42 1.61 1.24
N GLN A 174 -15.78 1.08 2.27
CA GLN A 174 -16.21 -0.15 2.94
C GLN A 174 -17.61 0.00 3.56
N ILE A 175 -17.90 1.13 4.20
CA ILE A 175 -19.24 1.43 4.75
C ILE A 175 -20.28 1.50 3.63
N LEU A 176 -19.97 2.17 2.52
CA LEU A 176 -20.85 2.25 1.36
C LEU A 176 -21.11 0.86 0.76
N THR A 177 -20.08 0.04 0.62
CA THR A 177 -20.19 -1.36 0.18
C THR A 177 -21.13 -2.16 1.07
N LYS A 178 -20.99 -2.08 2.40
CA LYS A 178 -21.89 -2.77 3.33
C LYS A 178 -23.34 -2.33 3.16
N LYS A 179 -23.59 -1.01 3.04
CA LYS A 179 -24.94 -0.47 2.78
C LYS A 179 -25.53 -0.96 1.45
N ILE A 180 -24.71 -1.10 0.40
CA ILE A 180 -25.17 -1.63 -0.89
C ILE A 180 -25.61 -3.09 -0.73
N ARG A 181 -24.79 -3.89 -0.03
CA ARG A 181 -25.07 -5.31 0.24
C ARG A 181 -26.34 -5.51 1.07
N GLU A 182 -26.53 -4.71 2.11
CA GLU A 182 -27.68 -4.83 3.03
C GLU A 182 -29.02 -4.37 2.43
N LYS A 183 -28.98 -3.59 1.34
CA LYS A 183 -30.17 -3.11 0.62
C LYS A 183 -30.60 -4.00 -0.54
N GLN A 184 -29.82 -5.03 -0.87
CA GLN A 184 -30.12 -6.02 -1.90
C GLN A 184 -30.80 -7.24 -1.29
#